data_AF-A0A7H8RBT9-F1
#
_entry.id   AF-A0A7H8RBT9-F1
#
_cell.length_a   1.000
_cell.length_b   1.000
_cell.length_c   1.000
_cell.angle_alpha   90.00
_cell.angle_beta   90.00
_cell.angle_gamma   90.00
#
_symmetry.space_group_name_H-M   'P 1'
#
loop_
_entity.id
_entity.type
_entity.pdbx_description
1 polymer ?
#
loop_
_entity_poly.entity_id
_entity_poly.type
_entity_poly.pdbx_seq_one_letter_code
_entity_poly.pdbx_strand_id
1 'polypeptide(L)'
;MTATFTYDSLGSAYDYWATQQTEGDTIPAYSYSFDSSSSLPSDFLGDAITTTTMTTSSSTTNTTPATSDASASSSSQVAYDAAGSVSSAAEDAQIIQTTLNYQPLFRASLEIPRFHTPYRWWEDEARTVLWSFDIRQIMLVIRFGLFNDGNQPRSALQKRDATFIEKFIEGLLQPYELPYLPSLSHAQRVEEILRRCQVTESTNVSWSWFPMRARLVTNPATVAQEIEAESHLQFRSVPFETWVRYSLGYAAPEVDWFLLQHTVFYIVLYGYLQTYPQEIAKYQQVGKLMSTKSPFARRAIVECLSQFQSNSAGKAPRAHTPGFEFIAGPIQALFKASRLGLYNTVKLLSVVSTRFQQTYIHVPYMDWYKKLDTQVPLLDSLLSSLSATDFARSLTRSDESKFSQLSRENLVGEQNPTVEALHERWSTLAMNVYECCIALPEIVSYIQQSAEILHSLHNYYSAVALIRGLQLVGMSYSWSSLTTDGEESISIVSLTPASLLYLSDASNNHAAYRQAMKTTPGIPFLVPHLEEYRRRGEVALDELFTRTA
;
A
#
# COMPACT_ATOMS: atom_id res chain seq x y z
N MET A 1 -18.66 -25.20 -36.65
CA MET A 1 -19.24 -25.61 -35.34
C MET A 1 -18.50 -24.81 -34.29
N THR A 2 -19.22 -24.02 -33.49
CA THR A 2 -18.64 -23.18 -32.43
C THR A 2 -18.60 -23.95 -31.11
N ALA A 3 -17.44 -23.93 -30.44
CA ALA A 3 -17.28 -24.48 -29.10
C ALA A 3 -17.10 -23.33 -28.11
N THR A 4 -18.05 -23.16 -27.19
CA THR A 4 -17.96 -22.20 -26.08
C THR A 4 -17.14 -22.81 -24.94
N PHE A 5 -16.00 -22.21 -24.63
CA PHE A 5 -15.26 -22.50 -23.40
C PHE A 5 -15.81 -21.67 -22.24
N THR A 6 -16.32 -22.33 -21.21
CA THR A 6 -16.74 -21.71 -19.95
C THR A 6 -15.58 -21.74 -18.95
N TYR A 7 -15.14 -20.57 -18.50
CA TYR A 7 -14.11 -20.42 -17.46
C TYR A 7 -14.72 -20.62 -16.06
N ASP A 8 -14.78 -21.89 -15.61
CA ASP A 8 -15.23 -22.26 -14.26
C ASP A 8 -14.19 -23.18 -13.58
N SER A 9 -13.05 -22.61 -13.17
CA SER A 9 -12.15 -23.21 -12.17
C SER A 9 -11.10 -22.19 -11.71
N LEU A 10 -11.28 -21.61 -10.52
CA LEU A 10 -10.20 -21.03 -9.68
C LEU A 10 -10.64 -20.62 -8.26
N GLY A 11 -11.94 -20.44 -7.98
CA GLY A 11 -12.47 -20.09 -6.65
C GLY A 11 -12.67 -21.26 -5.65
N SER A 12 -12.63 -22.50 -6.15
CA SER A 12 -13.16 -23.71 -5.49
C SER A 12 -12.66 -24.03 -4.05
N ALA A 13 -11.51 -23.48 -3.63
CA ALA A 13 -10.99 -23.65 -2.27
C ALA A 13 -11.40 -22.54 -1.28
N TYR A 14 -11.83 -21.37 -1.77
CA TYR A 14 -12.24 -20.22 -0.95
C TYR A 14 -13.76 -20.19 -0.73
N ASP A 15 -14.56 -20.41 -1.78
CA ASP A 15 -16.02 -20.29 -1.72
C ASP A 15 -16.68 -21.40 -0.88
N TYR A 16 -16.03 -22.56 -0.76
CA TYR A 16 -16.59 -23.74 -0.05
C TYR A 16 -16.57 -23.62 1.48
N TRP A 17 -15.79 -22.67 2.04
CA TRP A 17 -15.82 -22.38 3.50
C TRP A 17 -16.66 -21.15 3.85
N ALA A 18 -16.98 -20.29 2.88
CA ALA A 18 -17.84 -19.12 3.08
C ALA A 18 -19.35 -19.44 3.04
N THR A 19 -19.73 -20.63 2.55
CA THR A 19 -21.12 -21.00 2.20
C THR A 19 -21.92 -21.70 3.31
N GLN A 20 -21.42 -21.77 4.55
CA GLN A 20 -22.23 -22.14 5.74
C GLN A 20 -22.94 -20.93 6.39
N GLN A 21 -23.61 -20.10 5.59
CA GLN A 21 -24.70 -19.24 6.06
C GLN A 21 -25.57 -18.72 4.90
N THR A 22 -26.85 -18.47 5.21
CA THR A 22 -27.92 -17.94 4.33
C THR A 22 -28.23 -18.73 3.05
N GLU A 23 -29.23 -19.61 3.14
CA GLU A 23 -30.09 -19.91 1.98
C GLU A 23 -31.08 -18.76 1.74
N GLY A 24 -31.52 -18.58 0.49
CA GLY A 24 -32.75 -17.84 0.14
C GLY A 24 -32.62 -16.33 -0.11
N ASP A 25 -32.21 -15.94 -1.33
CA ASP A 25 -33.16 -15.43 -2.35
C ASP A 25 -32.47 -15.08 -3.68
N THR A 26 -33.19 -15.21 -4.80
CA THR A 26 -32.69 -14.90 -6.15
C THR A 26 -33.10 -13.50 -6.62
N ILE A 27 -32.14 -12.70 -7.07
CA ILE A 27 -32.36 -11.38 -7.68
C ILE A 27 -31.64 -11.35 -9.05
N PRO A 28 -32.30 -10.89 -10.14
CA PRO A 28 -31.77 -11.04 -11.50
C PRO A 28 -30.68 -10.01 -11.85
N ALA A 29 -29.80 -10.39 -12.78
CA ALA A 29 -28.80 -9.50 -13.35
C ALA A 29 -29.44 -8.43 -14.25
N TYR A 30 -29.09 -7.17 -14.02
CA TYR A 30 -29.37 -6.05 -14.93
C TYR A 30 -28.07 -5.58 -15.59
N SER A 31 -28.00 -5.70 -16.91
CA SER A 31 -27.00 -5.02 -17.72
C SER A 31 -27.40 -3.56 -17.94
N TYR A 32 -26.43 -2.65 -17.86
CA TYR A 32 -26.60 -1.25 -18.24
C TYR A 32 -25.55 -0.86 -19.28
N SER A 33 -26.02 -0.47 -20.46
CA SER A 33 -25.21 0.14 -21.51
C SER A 33 -24.90 1.59 -21.14
N PHE A 34 -23.64 1.99 -21.24
CA PHE A 34 -23.23 3.39 -21.13
C PHE A 34 -23.60 4.13 -22.43
N ASP A 35 -24.59 5.02 -22.37
CA ASP A 35 -24.98 5.86 -23.51
C ASP A 35 -24.54 7.31 -23.28
N SER A 36 -23.45 7.71 -23.95
CA SER A 36 -22.67 8.90 -23.62
C SER A 36 -23.14 10.16 -24.37
N SER A 37 -24.40 10.56 -24.19
CA SER A 37 -24.87 11.86 -24.71
C SER A 37 -25.98 12.54 -23.88
N SER A 38 -25.60 13.49 -23.03
CA SER A 38 -26.49 14.60 -22.62
C SER A 38 -25.69 15.82 -22.15
N SER A 39 -25.84 16.94 -22.86
CA SER A 39 -25.36 18.25 -22.43
C SER A 39 -26.36 18.89 -21.46
N LEU A 40 -25.87 19.50 -20.39
CA LEU A 40 -26.68 20.27 -19.44
C LEU A 40 -26.33 21.77 -19.48
N PRO A 41 -27.24 22.67 -19.04
CA PRO A 41 -27.11 24.11 -19.26
C PRO A 41 -25.99 24.77 -18.44
N SER A 42 -25.46 25.88 -18.96
CA SER A 42 -24.35 26.68 -18.41
C SER A 42 -24.67 27.49 -17.14
N ASP A 43 -25.94 27.59 -16.78
CA ASP A 43 -26.44 28.78 -16.08
C ASP A 43 -26.60 28.58 -14.56
N PHE A 44 -25.49 28.30 -13.85
CA PHE A 44 -25.42 28.52 -12.38
C PHE A 44 -23.99 28.64 -11.78
N LEU A 45 -22.92 28.64 -12.58
CA LEU A 45 -21.52 28.62 -12.09
C LEU A 45 -20.77 29.97 -12.20
N GLY A 46 -21.45 31.06 -12.55
CA GLY A 46 -20.81 32.32 -12.98
C GLY A 46 -19.99 33.09 -11.94
N ASP A 47 -20.46 33.16 -10.69
CA ASP A 47 -20.02 34.22 -9.75
C ASP A 47 -18.97 33.79 -8.71
N ALA A 48 -18.38 32.59 -8.83
CA ALA A 48 -17.44 32.06 -7.84
C ALA A 48 -15.95 32.15 -8.24
N ILE A 49 -15.62 32.26 -9.54
CA ILE A 49 -14.23 32.28 -10.04
C ILE A 49 -14.09 33.26 -11.20
N THR A 50 -13.72 34.50 -10.92
CA THR A 50 -13.46 35.53 -11.94
C THR A 50 -11.97 35.85 -12.03
N THR A 51 -11.27 35.18 -12.96
CA THR A 51 -9.84 35.39 -13.22
C THR A 51 -9.61 36.80 -13.79
N THR A 52 -9.23 37.75 -12.94
CA THR A 52 -8.97 39.13 -13.35
C THR A 52 -7.60 39.27 -14.02
N THR A 53 -7.57 39.21 -15.35
CA THR A 53 -6.40 39.62 -16.14
C THR A 53 -6.28 41.15 -16.18
N MET A 54 -5.16 41.68 -15.68
CA MET A 54 -4.86 43.13 -15.67
C MET A 54 -3.86 43.49 -16.77
N THR A 55 -4.36 44.01 -17.89
CA THR A 55 -3.54 44.68 -18.91
C THR A 55 -3.08 46.05 -18.41
N THR A 56 -1.78 46.33 -18.48
CA THR A 56 -1.23 47.65 -18.13
C THR A 56 -1.44 48.69 -19.24
N SER A 57 -1.63 49.96 -18.87
CA SER A 57 -1.74 51.12 -19.78
C SER A 57 -1.27 52.39 -19.07
N SER A 58 -0.79 53.40 -19.80
CA SER A 58 0.16 54.40 -19.29
C SER A 58 -0.23 55.88 -19.48
N SER A 59 0.15 56.74 -18.53
CA SER A 59 0.38 58.21 -18.67
C SER A 59 1.00 58.75 -17.35
N THR A 60 2.24 59.27 -17.30
CA THR A 60 2.71 60.67 -17.57
C THR A 60 2.02 61.74 -16.70
N THR A 61 2.69 62.63 -15.95
CA THR A 61 4.05 63.25 -16.01
C THR A 61 4.69 63.38 -14.58
N ASN A 62 5.73 64.16 -14.17
CA ASN A 62 6.51 65.25 -14.78
C ASN A 62 7.91 65.53 -14.14
N THR A 63 8.65 66.47 -14.74
CA THR A 63 9.81 67.33 -14.30
C THR A 63 10.36 67.24 -12.84
N THR A 64 11.64 66.88 -12.53
CA THR A 64 12.99 67.49 -12.83
C THR A 64 13.28 68.86 -12.16
N PRO A 65 14.56 69.31 -11.89
CA PRO A 65 15.88 68.79 -12.35
C PRO A 65 17.11 68.81 -11.36
N ALA A 66 18.22 68.17 -11.81
CA ALA A 66 19.66 68.43 -11.52
C ALA A 66 20.27 68.07 -10.11
N THR A 67 21.59 67.83 -9.91
CA THR A 67 22.84 68.01 -10.72
C THR A 67 23.91 66.88 -10.57
N SER A 68 24.67 66.63 -11.65
CA SER A 68 26.12 66.29 -11.75
C SER A 68 26.80 65.06 -11.06
N ASP A 69 27.29 64.14 -11.92
CA ASP A 69 28.70 63.69 -12.08
C ASP A 69 29.37 62.53 -11.29
N ALA A 70 30.44 62.01 -11.93
CA ALA A 70 31.56 61.18 -11.43
C ALA A 70 31.39 59.65 -11.26
N SER A 71 31.34 58.95 -12.40
CA SER A 71 31.92 57.63 -12.70
C SER A 71 32.81 56.90 -11.66
N ALA A 72 32.49 55.62 -11.41
CA ALA A 72 33.49 54.56 -11.15
C ALA A 72 32.93 53.18 -11.60
N SER A 73 33.77 52.36 -12.24
CA SER A 73 33.37 51.05 -12.78
C SER A 73 33.88 49.88 -11.94
N SER A 74 33.01 48.93 -11.59
CA SER A 74 33.41 47.56 -11.25
C SER A 74 32.29 46.59 -11.64
N SER A 75 32.66 45.42 -12.18
CA SER A 75 31.74 44.45 -12.77
C SER A 75 31.32 43.38 -11.76
N SER A 76 30.08 43.44 -11.28
CA SER A 76 29.46 42.35 -10.51
C SER A 76 29.00 41.22 -11.42
N GLN A 77 29.21 39.97 -10.99
CA GLN A 77 28.77 38.78 -11.72
C GLN A 77 27.25 38.62 -11.66
N VAL A 78 26.64 38.21 -12.77
CA VAL A 78 25.21 37.85 -12.81
C VAL A 78 25.03 36.45 -12.24
N ALA A 79 24.22 36.31 -11.19
CA ALA A 79 23.73 35.02 -10.74
C ALA A 79 22.61 34.53 -11.68
N TYR A 80 22.68 33.26 -12.07
CA TYR A 80 21.58 32.58 -12.78
C TYR A 80 20.72 31.84 -11.76
N ASP A 81 19.62 32.46 -11.33
CA ASP A 81 18.57 31.75 -10.59
C ASP A 81 17.83 30.80 -11.53
N ALA A 82 18.03 29.50 -11.31
CA ALA A 82 17.33 28.42 -12.01
C ALA A 82 16.51 27.59 -10.99
N ALA A 83 15.64 28.27 -10.25
CA ALA A 83 14.73 27.63 -9.31
C ALA A 83 13.64 26.84 -10.06
N GLY A 84 13.81 25.52 -10.16
CA GLY A 84 12.79 24.62 -10.69
C GLY A 84 11.54 24.62 -9.81
N SER A 85 10.35 24.65 -10.42
CA SER A 85 9.09 24.76 -9.69
C SER A 85 8.78 23.52 -8.84
N VAL A 86 8.64 23.72 -7.53
CA VAL A 86 8.02 22.77 -6.57
C VAL A 86 6.98 23.53 -5.70
N SER A 87 6.53 24.70 -6.15
CA SER A 87 5.89 25.71 -5.29
C SER A 87 4.36 25.69 -5.36
N SER A 88 3.78 25.44 -6.54
CA SER A 88 2.35 25.68 -6.80
C SER A 88 1.41 24.96 -5.84
N ALA A 89 1.59 23.65 -5.59
CA ALA A 89 0.68 22.90 -4.71
C ALA A 89 0.67 23.40 -3.25
N ALA A 90 1.76 24.00 -2.77
CA ALA A 90 1.83 24.60 -1.43
C ALA A 90 1.24 26.01 -1.41
N GLU A 91 1.49 26.80 -2.46
CA GLU A 91 0.91 28.14 -2.62
C GLU A 91 -0.61 28.08 -2.87
N ASP A 92 -1.10 27.18 -3.71
CA ASP A 92 -2.53 26.93 -3.96
C ASP A 92 -3.26 26.54 -2.66
N ALA A 93 -2.64 25.69 -1.83
CA ALA A 93 -3.17 25.33 -0.51
C ALA A 93 -3.22 26.54 0.45
N GLN A 94 -2.24 27.45 0.41
CA GLN A 94 -2.27 28.70 1.17
C GLN A 94 -3.26 29.74 0.61
N ILE A 95 -3.45 29.80 -0.72
CA ILE A 95 -4.40 30.70 -1.39
C ILE A 95 -5.84 30.33 -1.04
N ILE A 96 -6.16 29.03 -1.00
CA ILE A 96 -7.48 28.55 -0.53
C ILE A 96 -7.68 28.86 0.97
N GLN A 97 -6.64 28.75 1.80
CA GLN A 97 -6.72 29.09 3.23
C GLN A 97 -6.78 30.60 3.52
N THR A 98 -6.28 31.46 2.62
CA THR A 98 -6.30 32.92 2.80
C THR A 98 -7.51 33.61 2.18
N THR A 99 -8.20 32.97 1.22
CA THR A 99 -9.46 33.48 0.64
C THR A 99 -10.72 33.10 1.43
N LEU A 100 -10.66 32.04 2.25
CA LEU A 100 -11.79 31.55 3.05
C LEU A 100 -11.42 31.46 4.54
N ASN A 101 -12.07 32.29 5.36
CA ASN A 101 -11.75 32.56 6.78
C ASN A 101 -12.16 31.42 7.77
N TYR A 102 -12.00 30.16 7.35
CA TYR A 102 -12.39 28.96 8.10
C TYR A 102 -11.18 28.36 8.83
N GLN A 103 -11.35 27.97 10.09
CA GLN A 103 -10.33 27.15 10.75
C GLN A 103 -10.34 25.71 10.17
N PRO A 104 -9.17 25.09 9.95
CA PRO A 104 -9.10 23.73 9.45
C PRO A 104 -9.70 22.76 10.48
N LEU A 105 -10.55 21.85 9.99
CA LEU A 105 -11.29 20.88 10.80
C LEU A 105 -10.35 19.82 11.44
N PHE A 106 -9.22 19.57 10.80
CA PHE A 106 -8.19 18.64 11.25
C PHE A 106 -6.88 19.36 11.47
N ARG A 107 -6.02 18.80 12.34
CA ARG A 107 -4.65 19.26 12.53
C ARG A 107 -3.74 18.03 12.54
N ALA A 108 -2.85 17.92 11.57
CA ALA A 108 -2.08 16.68 11.35
C ALA A 108 -1.31 16.20 12.60
N SER A 109 -0.76 17.12 13.40
CA SER A 109 -0.08 16.81 14.66
C SER A 109 -0.98 16.24 15.78
N LEU A 110 -2.30 16.20 15.59
CA LEU A 110 -3.27 15.58 16.49
C LEU A 110 -3.87 14.27 15.94
N GLU A 111 -3.66 13.94 14.67
CA GLU A 111 -4.23 12.72 14.06
C GLU A 111 -3.31 11.49 14.18
N ILE A 112 -2.09 11.65 14.69
CA ILE A 112 -1.18 10.54 15.05
C ILE A 112 -1.02 10.40 16.58
N PRO A 113 -0.71 9.18 17.08
CA PRO A 113 -0.27 8.99 18.46
C PRO A 113 1.00 9.79 18.75
N ARG A 114 1.10 10.34 19.97
CA ARG A 114 2.22 11.18 20.41
C ARG A 114 3.55 10.42 20.39
N PHE A 115 4.40 10.73 19.42
CA PHE A 115 5.71 10.12 19.25
C PHE A 115 6.82 10.96 19.90
N HIS A 116 7.22 10.58 21.11
CA HIS A 116 8.37 11.18 21.80
C HIS A 116 9.54 10.19 21.81
N THR A 117 10.55 10.48 20.99
CA THR A 117 11.86 9.81 21.00
C THR A 117 12.93 10.87 21.28
N PRO A 118 13.73 10.76 22.37
CA PRO A 118 14.72 11.78 22.72
C PRO A 118 15.91 11.85 21.75
N TYR A 119 16.09 10.81 20.94
CA TYR A 119 17.11 10.70 19.91
C TYR A 119 16.53 9.94 18.72
N ARG A 120 16.64 10.51 17.51
CA ARG A 120 16.17 9.91 16.25
C ARG A 120 17.29 9.07 15.62
N TRP A 121 17.59 7.92 16.24
CA TRP A 121 18.71 7.04 15.86
C TRP A 121 18.77 6.71 14.36
N TRP A 122 17.61 6.61 13.71
CA TRP A 122 17.49 6.35 12.28
C TRP A 122 18.00 7.49 11.39
N GLU A 123 18.00 8.76 11.81
CA GLU A 123 18.55 9.86 11.00
C GLU A 123 20.08 9.75 10.86
N ASP A 124 20.76 9.33 11.94
CA ASP A 124 22.22 9.18 11.97
C ASP A 124 22.66 7.87 11.29
N GLU A 125 21.91 6.78 11.44
CA GLU A 125 22.12 5.57 10.63
C GLU A 125 21.82 5.81 9.14
N ALA A 126 20.76 6.56 8.79
CA ALA A 126 20.43 6.89 7.40
C ALA A 126 21.55 7.70 6.75
N ARG A 127 22.08 8.69 7.47
CA ARG A 127 23.24 9.47 7.03
C ARG A 127 24.48 8.61 6.87
N THR A 128 24.68 7.61 7.73
CA THR A 128 25.79 6.65 7.62
C THR A 128 25.63 5.74 6.39
N VAL A 129 24.41 5.24 6.12
CA VAL A 129 24.09 4.44 4.93
C VAL A 129 24.35 5.22 3.65
N LEU A 130 24.01 6.52 3.58
CA LEU A 130 24.35 7.39 2.44
C LEU A 130 25.85 7.46 2.10
N TRP A 131 26.74 7.04 3.02
CA TRP A 131 28.20 6.94 2.82
C TRP A 131 28.72 5.50 2.68
N SER A 132 27.85 4.48 2.74
CA SER A 132 28.21 3.07 2.52
C SER A 132 28.51 2.74 1.04
N PHE A 133 28.90 1.50 0.74
CA PHE A 133 29.04 1.03 -0.65
C PHE A 133 27.89 0.13 -1.13
N ASP A 134 26.86 -0.10 -0.30
CA ASP A 134 25.72 -0.93 -0.65
C ASP A 134 24.63 -0.07 -1.31
N ILE A 135 24.52 -0.21 -2.63
CA ILE A 135 23.53 0.48 -3.47
C ILE A 135 22.09 0.16 -2.99
N ARG A 136 21.78 -1.08 -2.58
CA ARG A 136 20.43 -1.46 -2.13
C ARG A 136 20.08 -0.82 -0.79
N GLN A 137 21.03 -0.74 0.15
CA GLN A 137 20.84 0.01 1.39
C GLN A 137 20.54 1.48 1.12
N ILE A 138 21.30 2.11 0.23
CA ILE A 138 21.10 3.52 -0.12
C ILE A 138 19.76 3.74 -0.82
N MET A 139 19.37 2.87 -1.77
CA MET A 139 18.05 2.91 -2.43
C MET A 139 16.91 2.94 -1.40
N LEU A 140 16.88 1.98 -0.45
CA LEU A 140 15.80 1.90 0.53
C LEU A 140 15.79 3.10 1.50
N VAL A 141 16.96 3.60 1.88
CA VAL A 141 17.07 4.80 2.73
C VAL A 141 16.62 6.07 2.00
N ILE A 142 16.84 6.19 0.69
CA ILE A 142 16.29 7.27 -0.13
C ILE A 142 14.77 7.11 -0.30
N ARG A 143 14.29 5.89 -0.56
CA ARG A 143 12.87 5.56 -0.74
C ARG A 143 12.00 6.02 0.43
N PHE A 144 12.35 5.61 1.65
CA PHE A 144 11.64 6.05 2.86
C PHE A 144 12.04 7.46 3.31
N GLY A 145 13.17 7.98 2.81
CA GLY A 145 13.60 9.38 2.95
C GLY A 145 13.71 9.85 4.40
N LEU A 146 14.19 9.00 5.31
CA LEU A 146 14.12 9.18 6.77
C LEU A 146 15.09 10.26 7.31
N PHE A 147 14.94 11.48 6.79
CA PHE A 147 15.75 12.66 7.01
C PHE A 147 14.87 13.88 7.28
N ASN A 148 15.34 14.78 8.14
CA ASN A 148 14.68 16.05 8.40
C ASN A 148 14.88 17.08 7.26
N ASP A 149 15.98 16.97 6.49
CA ASP A 149 16.21 17.73 5.25
C ASP A 149 16.11 16.80 4.03
N GLY A 150 15.18 17.11 3.12
CA GLY A 150 15.00 16.38 1.86
C GLY A 150 16.19 16.49 0.89
N ASN A 151 17.06 17.49 1.05
CA ASN A 151 18.27 17.64 0.24
C ASN A 151 19.47 16.84 0.77
N GLN A 152 19.34 16.16 1.91
CA GLN A 152 20.44 15.41 2.51
C GLN A 152 20.95 14.26 1.61
N PRO A 153 20.10 13.45 0.95
CA PRO A 153 20.54 12.47 -0.06
C PRO A 153 21.27 13.10 -1.26
N ARG A 154 20.68 14.14 -1.85
CA ARG A 154 21.26 14.92 -2.96
C ARG A 154 22.67 15.43 -2.61
N SER A 155 22.78 16.06 -1.45
CA SER A 155 24.03 16.65 -0.91
C SER A 155 25.10 15.61 -0.55
N ALA A 156 24.72 14.35 -0.31
CA ALA A 156 25.64 13.25 -0.07
C ALA A 156 26.10 12.61 -1.40
N LEU A 157 25.16 12.29 -2.29
CA LEU A 157 25.43 11.67 -3.59
C LEU A 157 26.27 12.58 -4.50
N GLN A 158 25.99 13.89 -4.54
CA GLN A 158 26.81 14.84 -5.31
C GLN A 158 28.28 14.88 -4.86
N LYS A 159 28.58 14.52 -3.60
CA LYS A 159 29.93 14.46 -3.03
C LYS A 159 30.62 13.09 -3.17
N ARG A 160 29.96 12.09 -3.76
CA ARG A 160 30.59 10.82 -4.12
C ARG A 160 31.44 10.98 -5.38
N ASP A 161 32.36 10.05 -5.58
CA ASP A 161 33.11 9.95 -6.82
C ASP A 161 32.19 9.55 -7.99
N ALA A 162 32.58 9.94 -9.20
CA ALA A 162 31.79 9.67 -10.40
C ALA A 162 31.63 8.18 -10.70
N THR A 163 32.61 7.33 -10.32
CA THR A 163 32.59 5.89 -10.64
C THR A 163 31.61 5.11 -9.77
N PHE A 164 31.41 5.56 -8.52
CA PHE A 164 30.36 5.04 -7.64
C PHE A 164 28.97 5.47 -8.14
N ILE A 165 28.80 6.75 -8.52
CA ILE A 165 27.53 7.25 -9.07
C ILE A 165 27.17 6.56 -10.39
N GLU A 166 28.15 6.30 -11.26
CA GLU A 166 27.97 5.55 -12.52
C GLU A 166 27.50 4.12 -12.25
N LYS A 167 28.18 3.36 -11.38
CA LYS A 167 27.76 2.01 -10.96
C LYS A 167 26.39 1.97 -10.26
N PHE A 168 26.05 3.03 -9.52
CA PHE A 168 24.74 3.16 -8.89
C PHE A 168 23.65 3.25 -9.96
N ILE A 169 23.76 4.20 -10.90
CA ILE A 169 22.73 4.42 -11.91
C ILE A 169 22.65 3.26 -12.93
N GLU A 170 23.79 2.62 -13.27
CA GLU A 170 23.80 1.34 -14.02
C GLU A 170 22.95 0.26 -13.34
N GLY A 171 23.00 0.17 -12.00
CA GLY A 171 22.17 -0.75 -11.20
C GLY A 171 20.68 -0.38 -11.08
N LEU A 172 20.25 0.75 -11.63
CA LEU A 172 18.86 1.24 -11.64
C LEU A 172 18.24 1.29 -13.06
N LEU A 173 19.04 1.05 -14.09
CA LEU A 173 18.65 1.19 -15.49
C LEU A 173 18.39 -0.17 -16.13
N GLN A 174 17.43 -0.22 -17.04
CA GLN A 174 17.25 -1.36 -17.92
C GLN A 174 18.37 -1.41 -18.98
N PRO A 175 18.72 -2.57 -19.54
CA PRO A 175 19.84 -2.70 -20.49
C PRO A 175 19.74 -1.79 -21.73
N TYR A 176 18.52 -1.43 -22.15
CA TYR A 176 18.26 -0.51 -23.27
C TYR A 176 18.37 0.98 -22.89
N GLU A 177 18.44 1.32 -21.61
CA GLU A 177 18.60 2.70 -21.11
C GLU A 177 20.08 3.06 -20.88
N LEU A 178 20.97 2.07 -20.72
CA LEU A 178 22.40 2.27 -20.53
C LEU A 178 23.08 3.15 -21.61
N PRO A 179 22.71 3.12 -22.91
CA PRO A 179 23.31 3.98 -23.95
C PRO A 179 23.14 5.48 -23.72
N TYR A 180 22.19 5.91 -22.87
CA TYR A 180 21.96 7.33 -22.57
C TYR A 180 22.87 7.86 -21.45
N LEU A 181 23.47 7.00 -20.62
CA LEU A 181 24.33 7.38 -19.49
C LEU A 181 25.51 8.33 -19.83
N PRO A 182 26.23 8.18 -20.97
CA PRO A 182 27.34 9.06 -21.30
C PRO A 182 26.93 10.52 -21.54
N SER A 183 25.65 10.78 -21.81
CA SER A 183 25.11 12.14 -22.01
C SER A 183 24.81 12.89 -20.71
N LEU A 184 24.69 12.18 -19.58
CA LEU A 184 24.30 12.77 -18.30
C LEU A 184 25.53 13.23 -17.51
N SER A 185 25.54 14.51 -17.10
CA SER A 185 26.50 15.03 -16.12
C SER A 185 26.33 14.37 -14.74
N HIS A 186 27.36 14.46 -13.89
CA HIS A 186 27.33 13.92 -12.51
C HIS A 186 26.10 14.36 -11.72
N ALA A 187 25.70 15.64 -11.83
CA ALA A 187 24.50 16.16 -11.17
C ALA A 187 23.21 15.51 -11.72
N GLN A 188 23.07 15.40 -13.05
CA GLN A 188 21.89 14.76 -13.67
C GLN A 188 21.80 13.26 -13.32
N ARG A 189 22.94 12.56 -13.21
CA ARG A 189 22.97 11.16 -12.73
C ARG A 189 22.48 11.05 -11.29
N VAL A 190 22.84 12.00 -10.41
CA VAL A 190 22.33 12.04 -9.03
C VAL A 190 20.81 12.29 -9.00
N GLU A 191 20.29 13.24 -9.77
CA GLU A 191 18.84 13.48 -9.80
C GLU A 191 18.06 12.29 -10.35
N GLU A 192 18.56 11.59 -11.37
CA GLU A 192 17.93 10.37 -11.90
C GLU A 192 18.00 9.19 -10.90
N ILE A 193 19.08 9.07 -10.12
CA ILE A 193 19.14 8.12 -8.98
C ILE A 193 18.06 8.44 -7.96
N LEU A 194 17.93 9.72 -7.55
CA LEU A 194 16.92 10.14 -6.56
C LEU A 194 15.51 9.84 -7.08
N ARG A 195 15.21 10.20 -8.33
CA ARG A 195 13.92 9.97 -8.99
C ARG A 195 13.56 8.49 -9.09
N ARG A 196 14.52 7.59 -9.33
CA ARG A 196 14.31 6.14 -9.38
C ARG A 196 14.28 5.43 -8.02
N CYS A 197 14.80 6.06 -6.98
CA CYS A 197 14.74 5.54 -5.61
C CYS A 197 13.47 5.97 -4.87
N GLN A 198 12.85 7.07 -5.27
CA GLN A 198 11.54 7.50 -4.78
C GLN A 198 10.42 6.66 -5.41
N VAL A 199 9.30 6.51 -4.70
CA VAL A 199 8.08 5.92 -5.25
C VAL A 199 7.36 6.95 -6.13
N THR A 200 6.64 6.48 -7.14
CA THR A 200 5.88 7.28 -8.12
C THR A 200 5.13 8.45 -7.47
N GLU A 201 5.19 9.61 -8.14
CA GLU A 201 4.53 10.85 -7.71
C GLU A 201 3.07 10.65 -7.33
N SER A 202 2.70 11.08 -6.12
CA SER A 202 1.34 11.02 -5.59
C SER A 202 0.43 11.96 -6.37
N THR A 203 -0.60 11.41 -7.02
CA THR A 203 -1.64 12.23 -7.64
C THR A 203 -2.51 12.85 -6.54
N ASN A 204 -2.31 14.14 -6.27
CA ASN A 204 -3.14 14.92 -5.35
C ASN A 204 -4.55 15.12 -5.94
N VAL A 205 -5.40 14.10 -5.81
CA VAL A 205 -6.80 14.11 -6.26
C VAL A 205 -7.58 15.15 -5.43
N SER A 206 -8.34 16.01 -6.10
CA SER A 206 -9.29 16.92 -5.44
C SER A 206 -10.58 16.18 -5.09
N TRP A 207 -11.22 16.53 -3.97
CA TRP A 207 -12.47 15.93 -3.51
C TRP A 207 -13.56 16.02 -4.60
N SER A 208 -13.99 14.87 -5.13
CA SER A 208 -14.82 14.81 -6.35
C SER A 208 -16.33 14.71 -6.08
N TRP A 209 -16.74 14.38 -4.85
CA TRP A 209 -18.13 14.12 -4.47
C TRP A 209 -18.86 15.37 -3.95
N PHE A 210 -20.12 15.58 -4.35
CA PHE A 210 -20.88 16.78 -3.98
C PHE A 210 -22.33 16.44 -3.55
N PRO A 211 -22.84 17.03 -2.44
CA PRO A 211 -24.21 16.82 -1.95
C PRO A 211 -25.32 17.02 -2.99
N MET A 212 -25.10 17.92 -3.96
CA MET A 212 -26.07 18.21 -5.02
C MET A 212 -26.29 17.01 -5.96
N ARG A 213 -25.28 16.15 -6.19
CA ARG A 213 -25.45 14.89 -6.93
C ARG A 213 -26.37 13.93 -6.15
N ALA A 214 -26.13 13.83 -4.84
CA ALA A 214 -26.92 13.02 -3.91
C ALA A 214 -28.27 13.64 -3.49
N ARG A 215 -28.70 14.75 -4.10
CA ARG A 215 -29.99 15.41 -3.76
C ARG A 215 -31.20 14.53 -4.09
N LEU A 216 -31.18 13.87 -5.24
CA LEU A 216 -32.24 12.94 -5.66
C LEU A 216 -32.15 11.57 -4.98
N VAL A 217 -31.01 11.25 -4.35
CA VAL A 217 -30.81 10.02 -3.60
C VAL A 217 -31.55 10.13 -2.26
N THR A 218 -32.62 9.35 -2.13
CA THR A 218 -33.46 9.28 -0.93
C THR A 218 -32.87 8.37 0.15
N ASN A 219 -32.11 7.34 -0.24
CA ASN A 219 -31.50 6.37 0.67
C ASN A 219 -30.21 6.93 1.32
N PRO A 220 -30.17 7.15 2.66
CA PRO A 220 -28.97 7.64 3.34
C PRO A 220 -27.78 6.65 3.29
N ALA A 221 -28.03 5.35 3.08
CA ALA A 221 -26.96 4.35 3.02
C ALA A 221 -26.13 4.47 1.74
N THR A 222 -26.76 4.75 0.61
CA THR A 222 -26.08 5.03 -0.66
C THR A 222 -25.20 6.29 -0.52
N VAL A 223 -25.74 7.36 0.06
CA VAL A 223 -24.99 8.59 0.33
C VAL A 223 -23.78 8.34 1.25
N ALA A 224 -23.94 7.52 2.30
CA ALA A 224 -22.83 7.12 3.17
C ALA A 224 -21.78 6.25 2.44
N GLN A 225 -22.19 5.43 1.47
CA GLN A 225 -21.27 4.60 0.67
C GLN A 225 -20.48 5.43 -0.35
N GLU A 226 -21.10 6.42 -1.00
CA GLU A 226 -20.42 7.34 -1.93
C GLU A 226 -19.37 8.19 -1.20
N ILE A 227 -19.72 8.78 -0.05
CA ILE A 227 -18.80 9.58 0.78
C ILE A 227 -17.64 8.72 1.31
N GLU A 228 -17.90 7.45 1.64
CA GLU A 228 -16.88 6.49 2.04
C GLU A 228 -15.93 6.14 0.89
N ALA A 229 -16.45 5.90 -0.31
CA ALA A 229 -15.64 5.60 -1.50
C ALA A 229 -14.74 6.78 -1.90
N GLU A 230 -15.25 8.03 -1.80
CA GLU A 230 -14.44 9.24 -1.98
C GLU A 230 -13.37 9.37 -0.88
N SER A 231 -13.73 9.17 0.40
CA SER A 231 -12.75 9.21 1.51
C SER A 231 -11.64 8.15 1.35
N HIS A 232 -11.99 6.96 0.84
CA HIS A 232 -11.05 5.89 0.51
C HIS A 232 -10.20 6.22 -0.72
N LEU A 233 -10.75 6.86 -1.75
CA LEU A 233 -9.98 7.39 -2.89
C LEU A 233 -8.94 8.41 -2.44
N GLN A 234 -9.31 9.33 -1.54
CA GLN A 234 -8.36 10.29 -0.95
C GLN A 234 -7.30 9.58 -0.08
N PHE A 235 -7.65 8.50 0.62
CA PHE A 235 -6.65 7.72 1.37
C PHE A 235 -5.65 7.02 0.44
N ARG A 236 -6.11 6.54 -0.71
CA ARG A 236 -5.29 5.80 -1.70
C ARG A 236 -4.23 6.65 -2.41
N SER A 237 -4.36 7.97 -2.45
CA SER A 237 -3.36 8.84 -3.08
C SER A 237 -2.10 9.06 -2.23
N VAL A 238 -2.14 8.74 -0.94
CA VAL A 238 -1.00 8.92 -0.01
C VAL A 238 -0.10 7.68 0.00
N PRO A 239 1.18 7.78 -0.44
CA PRO A 239 2.12 6.65 -0.46
C PRO A 239 2.43 6.09 0.93
N PHE A 240 2.80 4.81 1.00
CA PHE A 240 3.20 4.18 2.26
C PHE A 240 4.44 4.85 2.88
N GLU A 241 5.37 5.29 2.04
CA GLU A 241 6.55 6.06 2.41
C GLU A 241 6.17 7.35 3.13
N THR A 242 5.18 8.08 2.64
CA THR A 242 4.62 9.26 3.33
C THR A 242 4.00 8.88 4.66
N TRP A 243 3.22 7.79 4.74
CA TRP A 243 2.68 7.31 6.02
C TRP A 243 3.79 6.99 7.03
N VAL A 244 4.92 6.41 6.60
CA VAL A 244 6.10 6.20 7.46
C VAL A 244 6.71 7.54 7.90
N ARG A 245 6.97 8.47 6.98
CA ARG A 245 7.50 9.81 7.30
C ARG A 245 6.64 10.52 8.35
N TYR A 246 5.34 10.56 8.09
CA TYR A 246 4.34 11.23 8.93
C TYR A 246 4.27 10.60 10.33
N SER A 247 4.29 9.27 10.43
CA SER A 247 4.26 8.54 11.70
C SER A 247 5.42 8.88 12.64
N LEU A 248 6.57 9.30 12.10
CA LEU A 248 7.77 9.70 12.83
C LEU A 248 7.86 11.22 13.10
N GLY A 249 6.85 11.99 12.68
CA GLY A 249 6.79 13.44 12.86
C GLY A 249 7.69 14.23 11.90
N TYR A 250 7.81 13.77 10.64
CA TYR A 250 8.26 14.62 9.54
C TYR A 250 7.06 15.29 8.84
N ALA A 251 7.34 16.33 8.04
CA ALA A 251 6.35 16.88 7.11
C ALA A 251 5.93 15.83 6.06
N ALA A 252 4.65 15.87 5.68
CA ALA A 252 3.97 14.90 4.83
C ALA A 252 2.83 15.57 4.04
N PRO A 253 3.16 16.35 2.99
CA PRO A 253 2.19 17.21 2.29
C PRO A 253 0.96 16.48 1.74
N GLU A 254 1.11 15.20 1.39
CA GLU A 254 0.02 14.36 0.87
C GLU A 254 -1.01 14.02 1.98
N VAL A 255 -0.55 13.90 3.24
CA VAL A 255 -1.44 13.72 4.40
C VAL A 255 -2.13 15.03 4.77
N ASP A 256 -1.40 16.15 4.72
CA ASP A 256 -1.99 17.48 4.89
C ASP A 256 -3.05 17.75 3.79
N TRP A 257 -2.80 17.31 2.55
CA TRP A 257 -3.78 17.34 1.45
C TRP A 257 -5.00 16.45 1.73
N PHE A 258 -4.82 15.20 2.17
CA PHE A 258 -5.92 14.32 2.58
C PHE A 258 -6.81 14.97 3.65
N LEU A 259 -6.22 15.61 4.66
CA LEU A 259 -6.94 16.32 5.73
C LEU A 259 -7.61 17.62 5.22
N LEU A 260 -7.00 18.30 4.24
CA LEU A 260 -7.60 19.43 3.55
C LEU A 260 -8.83 19.02 2.75
N GLN A 261 -8.81 17.91 2.00
CA GLN A 261 -9.97 17.43 1.23
C GLN A 261 -11.18 17.11 2.14
N HIS A 262 -10.94 16.53 3.32
CA HIS A 262 -12.00 16.32 4.31
C HIS A 262 -12.51 17.63 4.96
N THR A 263 -11.70 18.70 4.94
CA THR A 263 -12.12 20.05 5.36
C THR A 263 -12.94 20.74 4.24
N VAL A 264 -12.56 20.56 2.97
CA VAL A 264 -13.34 21.02 1.81
C VAL A 264 -14.71 20.36 1.79
N PHE A 265 -14.79 19.05 2.01
CA PHE A 265 -16.05 18.32 2.18
C PHE A 265 -16.96 18.92 3.27
N TYR A 266 -16.39 19.26 4.43
CA TYR A 266 -17.12 19.96 5.50
C TYR A 266 -17.69 21.32 5.04
N ILE A 267 -16.89 22.16 4.36
CA ILE A 267 -17.33 23.48 3.87
C ILE A 267 -18.46 23.32 2.84
N VAL A 268 -18.30 22.41 1.88
CA VAL A 268 -19.30 22.11 0.83
C VAL A 268 -20.61 21.60 1.42
N LEU A 269 -20.54 20.68 2.39
CA LEU A 269 -21.72 20.15 3.07
C LEU A 269 -22.41 21.23 3.93
N TYR A 270 -21.65 22.11 4.58
CA TYR A 270 -22.18 23.20 5.38
C TYR A 270 -22.98 24.20 4.53
N GLY A 271 -22.41 24.67 3.42
CA GLY A 271 -23.12 25.55 2.47
C GLY A 271 -24.38 24.89 1.90
N TYR A 272 -24.31 23.61 1.54
CA TYR A 272 -25.48 22.86 1.08
C TYR A 272 -26.59 22.80 2.13
N LEU A 273 -26.28 22.50 3.40
CA LEU A 273 -27.28 22.40 4.46
C LEU A 273 -27.82 23.77 4.92
N GLN A 274 -27.06 24.87 4.74
CA GLN A 274 -27.61 26.23 4.86
C GLN A 274 -28.66 26.52 3.77
N THR A 275 -28.41 26.11 2.52
CA THR A 275 -29.35 26.32 1.39
C THR A 275 -30.54 25.37 1.42
N TYR A 276 -30.38 24.15 1.95
CA TYR A 276 -31.41 23.10 1.97
C TYR A 276 -31.64 22.50 3.38
N PRO A 277 -32.19 23.26 4.35
CA PRO A 277 -32.36 22.78 5.73
C PRO A 277 -33.18 21.49 5.88
N GLN A 278 -34.08 21.19 4.94
CA GLN A 278 -34.84 19.94 4.92
C GLN A 278 -33.96 18.68 4.77
N GLU A 279 -32.77 18.81 4.18
CA GLU A 279 -31.82 17.71 4.01
C GLU A 279 -31.08 17.34 5.31
N ILE A 280 -31.13 18.19 6.34
CA ILE A 280 -30.44 17.96 7.63
C ILE A 280 -30.84 16.60 8.24
N ALA A 281 -32.12 16.22 8.14
CA ALA A 281 -32.61 14.93 8.62
C ALA A 281 -32.04 13.72 7.84
N LYS A 282 -31.74 13.88 6.55
CA LYS A 282 -31.05 12.85 5.74
C LYS A 282 -29.61 12.72 6.21
N TYR A 283 -28.88 13.82 6.34
CA TYR A 283 -27.48 13.80 6.77
C TYR A 283 -27.28 13.39 8.23
N GLN A 284 -28.26 13.60 9.12
CA GLN A 284 -28.27 12.99 10.46
C GLN A 284 -28.31 11.45 10.42
N GLN A 285 -28.93 10.85 9.40
CA GLN A 285 -28.91 9.40 9.20
C GLN A 285 -27.60 8.95 8.55
N VAL A 286 -27.09 9.67 7.55
CA VAL A 286 -25.75 9.45 6.98
C VAL A 286 -24.68 9.46 8.08
N GLY A 287 -24.69 10.45 8.98
CA GLY A 287 -23.72 10.56 10.08
C GLY A 287 -23.80 9.42 11.12
N LYS A 288 -24.92 8.70 11.20
CA LYS A 288 -25.04 7.45 11.98
C LYS A 288 -24.48 6.26 11.20
N LEU A 289 -24.77 6.16 9.91
CA LEU A 289 -24.27 5.07 9.04
C LEU A 289 -22.76 5.17 8.79
N MET A 290 -22.19 6.38 8.86
CA MET A 290 -20.74 6.60 8.85
C MET A 290 -20.04 6.19 10.17
N SER A 291 -20.75 5.60 11.14
CA SER A 291 -20.15 5.23 12.43
C SER A 291 -19.19 4.04 12.38
N THR A 292 -19.30 3.20 11.35
CA THR A 292 -18.44 2.05 11.04
C THR A 292 -17.63 2.24 9.75
N LYS A 293 -17.42 3.50 9.37
CA LYS A 293 -16.80 3.96 8.11
C LYS A 293 -15.75 5.04 8.42
N SER A 294 -15.24 5.73 7.39
CA SER A 294 -14.19 6.75 7.51
C SER A 294 -14.40 7.68 8.71
N PRO A 295 -13.47 7.67 9.69
CA PRO A 295 -13.58 8.54 10.87
C PRO A 295 -13.42 10.01 10.51
N PHE A 296 -12.75 10.32 9.39
CA PHE A 296 -12.55 11.68 8.88
C PHE A 296 -13.84 12.23 8.27
N ALA A 297 -14.44 11.51 7.31
CA ALA A 297 -15.71 11.93 6.71
C ALA A 297 -16.86 11.94 7.73
N ARG A 298 -16.88 10.97 8.68
CA ARG A 298 -17.77 11.00 9.84
C ARG A 298 -17.60 12.27 10.67
N ARG A 299 -16.36 12.68 10.98
CA ARG A 299 -16.10 13.89 11.78
C ARG A 299 -16.55 15.16 11.05
N ALA A 300 -16.32 15.24 9.74
CA ALA A 300 -16.81 16.33 8.89
C ALA A 300 -18.34 16.45 8.92
N ILE A 301 -19.07 15.34 8.74
CA ILE A 301 -20.55 15.34 8.83
C ILE A 301 -21.01 15.75 10.23
N VAL A 302 -20.41 15.21 11.29
CA VAL A 302 -20.85 15.45 12.68
C VAL A 302 -20.53 16.87 13.17
N GLU A 303 -19.45 17.50 12.69
CA GLU A 303 -19.18 18.93 12.97
C GLU A 303 -19.93 19.89 12.06
N CYS A 304 -20.31 19.47 10.85
CA CYS A 304 -21.25 20.23 10.02
C CYS A 304 -22.64 20.26 10.69
N LEU A 305 -23.15 19.10 11.09
CA LEU A 305 -24.45 18.96 11.75
C LEU A 305 -24.51 19.60 13.15
N SER A 306 -23.38 19.82 13.82
CA SER A 306 -23.36 20.48 15.14
C SER A 306 -23.69 21.97 15.06
N GLN A 307 -23.42 22.63 13.91
CA GLN A 307 -23.74 24.05 13.69
C GLN A 307 -25.25 24.33 13.61
N PHE A 308 -26.07 23.32 13.28
CA PHE A 308 -27.53 23.45 13.11
C PHE A 308 -28.33 22.99 14.35
N GLN A 309 -27.67 22.70 15.47
CA GLN A 309 -28.31 22.19 16.70
C GLN A 309 -28.45 23.29 17.75
N SER A 310 -29.58 23.99 17.72
CA SER A 310 -29.82 25.25 18.46
C SER A 310 -29.76 25.20 19.99
N ASN A 311 -29.62 24.03 20.62
CA ASN A 311 -29.47 23.88 22.07
C ASN A 311 -28.67 22.63 22.43
N SER A 312 -27.36 22.76 22.64
CA SER A 312 -26.53 21.75 23.30
C SER A 312 -25.73 22.38 24.45
N ALA A 313 -26.36 22.45 25.62
CA ALA A 313 -25.70 22.89 26.85
C ALA A 313 -24.56 21.92 27.21
N GLY A 314 -23.35 22.45 27.33
CA GLY A 314 -22.14 21.65 27.58
C GLY A 314 -21.66 20.88 26.34
N LYS A 315 -20.76 21.50 25.57
CA LYS A 315 -19.86 20.75 24.66
C LYS A 315 -18.94 19.88 25.53
N ALA A 316 -19.40 18.68 25.88
CA ALA A 316 -18.54 17.67 26.49
C ALA A 316 -17.32 17.45 25.58
N PRO A 317 -16.08 17.50 26.09
CA PRO A 317 -14.90 17.37 25.27
C PRO A 317 -14.91 16.00 24.60
N ARG A 318 -15.09 15.98 23.27
CA ARG A 318 -15.06 14.75 22.48
C ARG A 318 -13.68 14.11 22.67
N ALA A 319 -13.66 12.85 23.10
CA ALA A 319 -12.42 12.11 23.26
C ALA A 319 -11.70 12.04 21.91
N HIS A 320 -10.58 12.76 21.78
CA HIS A 320 -9.85 12.87 20.53
C HIS A 320 -8.96 11.64 20.33
N THR A 321 -9.53 10.57 19.80
CA THR A 321 -8.78 9.43 19.27
C THR A 321 -8.08 9.86 17.98
N PRO A 322 -6.74 9.73 17.85
CA PRO A 322 -6.02 10.14 16.65
C PRO A 322 -6.47 9.32 15.43
N GLY A 323 -6.90 9.97 14.35
CA GLY A 323 -7.52 9.31 13.20
C GLY A 323 -6.65 8.27 12.49
N PHE A 324 -5.32 8.36 12.60
CA PHE A 324 -4.36 7.45 11.98
C PHE A 324 -3.66 6.50 12.96
N GLU A 325 -4.15 6.32 14.20
CA GLU A 325 -3.53 5.38 15.17
C GLU A 325 -3.33 3.98 14.56
N PHE A 326 -4.25 3.53 13.71
CA PHE A 326 -4.23 2.20 13.10
C PHE A 326 -3.01 1.96 12.19
N ILE A 327 -2.39 3.00 11.63
CA ILE A 327 -1.16 2.93 10.81
C ILE A 327 0.04 3.45 11.61
N ALA A 328 -0.09 4.63 12.21
CA ALA A 328 1.02 5.31 12.85
C ALA A 328 1.45 4.64 14.16
N GLY A 329 0.52 4.05 14.92
CA GLY A 329 0.85 3.30 16.14
C GLY A 329 1.81 2.13 15.87
N PRO A 330 1.47 1.21 14.96
CA PRO A 330 2.37 0.11 14.54
C PRO A 330 3.71 0.58 13.97
N ILE A 331 3.74 1.56 13.06
CA ILE A 331 5.01 2.08 12.50
C ILE A 331 5.90 2.66 13.60
N GLN A 332 5.34 3.48 14.50
CA GLN A 332 6.08 4.03 15.64
C GLN A 332 6.62 2.95 16.59
N ALA A 333 5.97 1.78 16.70
CA ALA A 333 6.42 0.69 17.54
C ALA A 333 7.74 0.08 17.04
N LEU A 334 7.92 -0.03 15.72
CA LEU A 334 9.16 -0.52 15.10
C LEU A 334 10.37 0.36 15.51
N PHE A 335 10.25 1.67 15.37
CA PHE A 335 11.33 2.61 15.68
C PHE A 335 11.56 2.80 17.19
N LYS A 336 10.57 2.50 18.04
CA LYS A 336 10.72 2.41 19.50
C LYS A 336 11.44 1.15 19.97
N ALA A 337 11.36 0.05 19.22
CA ALA A 337 11.91 -1.24 19.65
C ALA A 337 13.45 -1.33 19.57
N SER A 338 14.06 -0.60 18.62
CA SER A 338 15.53 -0.48 18.41
C SER A 338 16.34 -1.79 18.34
N ARG A 339 15.70 -2.93 18.02
CA ARG A 339 16.35 -4.26 17.97
C ARG A 339 16.95 -4.61 16.60
N LEU A 340 16.46 -3.96 15.56
CA LEU A 340 16.86 -4.15 14.17
C LEU A 340 17.42 -2.81 13.70
N GLY A 341 18.70 -2.77 13.31
CA GLY A 341 19.31 -1.56 12.74
C GLY A 341 18.61 -1.14 11.44
N LEU A 342 18.85 0.09 11.00
CA LEU A 342 18.00 0.79 10.03
C LEU A 342 17.76 -0.01 8.76
N TYR A 343 18.79 -0.68 8.22
CA TYR A 343 18.65 -1.50 7.01
C TYR A 343 17.58 -2.59 7.16
N ASN A 344 17.57 -3.29 8.29
CA ASN A 344 16.57 -4.31 8.59
C ASN A 344 15.19 -3.67 8.84
N THR A 345 15.13 -2.46 9.43
CA THR A 345 13.88 -1.70 9.55
C THR A 345 13.31 -1.29 8.19
N VAL A 346 14.11 -0.76 7.25
CA VAL A 346 13.61 -0.38 5.92
C VAL A 346 13.31 -1.59 5.03
N LYS A 347 13.98 -2.73 5.25
CA LYS A 347 13.58 -4.02 4.66
C LYS A 347 12.21 -4.46 5.18
N LEU A 348 11.99 -4.44 6.49
CA LEU A 348 10.67 -4.74 7.09
C LEU A 348 9.58 -3.79 6.57
N LEU A 349 9.84 -2.48 6.53
CA LEU A 349 8.92 -1.50 5.95
C LEU A 349 8.63 -1.75 4.47
N SER A 350 9.60 -2.26 3.70
CA SER A 350 9.36 -2.62 2.30
C SER A 350 8.34 -3.76 2.17
N VAL A 351 8.42 -4.79 3.03
CA VAL A 351 7.43 -5.89 3.07
C VAL A 351 6.08 -5.40 3.57
N VAL A 352 6.08 -4.60 4.64
CA VAL A 352 4.86 -4.00 5.21
C VAL A 352 4.18 -3.05 4.21
N SER A 353 4.92 -2.45 3.26
CA SER A 353 4.36 -1.67 2.14
C SER A 353 3.48 -2.54 1.23
N THR A 354 3.88 -3.77 0.92
CA THR A 354 3.07 -4.72 0.13
C THR A 354 1.82 -5.14 0.90
N ARG A 355 1.97 -5.43 2.20
CA ARG A 355 0.83 -5.74 3.08
C ARG A 355 -0.15 -4.58 3.23
N PHE A 356 0.36 -3.35 3.32
CA PHE A 356 -0.43 -2.12 3.37
C PHE A 356 -1.27 -1.96 2.10
N GLN A 357 -0.68 -2.20 0.92
CA GLN A 357 -1.41 -2.22 -0.35
C GLN A 357 -2.53 -3.28 -0.33
N GLN A 358 -2.24 -4.50 0.08
CA GLN A 358 -3.24 -5.58 0.18
C GLN A 358 -4.33 -5.34 1.24
N THR A 359 -4.01 -4.64 2.33
CA THR A 359 -4.93 -4.42 3.47
C THR A 359 -5.84 -3.21 3.29
N TYR A 360 -5.34 -2.14 2.66
CA TYR A 360 -6.05 -0.84 2.60
C TYR A 360 -6.22 -0.29 1.18
N ILE A 361 -5.39 -0.65 0.21
CA ILE A 361 -5.43 -0.03 -1.14
C ILE A 361 -6.24 -0.91 -2.11
N HIS A 362 -5.90 -2.19 -2.23
CA HIS A 362 -6.48 -3.13 -3.19
C HIS A 362 -7.78 -3.81 -2.69
N VAL A 363 -8.34 -3.36 -1.57
CA VAL A 363 -9.63 -3.82 -1.04
C VAL A 363 -10.81 -3.03 -1.64
N PRO A 364 -12.00 -3.63 -1.84
CA PRO A 364 -13.19 -2.91 -2.30
C PRO A 364 -13.81 -2.00 -1.22
N TYR A 365 -13.57 -2.31 0.05
CA TYR A 365 -14.04 -1.55 1.22
C TYR A 365 -12.93 -1.47 2.26
N MET A 366 -12.71 -0.29 2.84
CA MET A 366 -11.65 -0.05 3.82
C MET A 366 -12.12 -0.30 5.25
N ASP A 367 -11.39 -1.12 6.00
CA ASP A 367 -11.52 -1.20 7.46
C ASP A 367 -10.55 -0.21 8.13
N TRP A 368 -11.08 0.92 8.56
CA TRP A 368 -10.35 2.00 9.26
C TRP A 368 -9.98 1.66 10.72
N TYR A 369 -10.44 0.52 11.24
CA TYR A 369 -10.21 0.06 12.61
C TYR A 369 -9.23 -1.11 12.68
N LYS A 370 -9.08 -1.88 11.59
CA LYS A 370 -8.01 -2.87 11.42
C LYS A 370 -6.64 -2.18 11.47
N LYS A 371 -5.85 -2.49 12.50
CA LYS A 371 -4.48 -1.99 12.64
C LYS A 371 -3.53 -2.65 11.64
N LEU A 372 -2.54 -1.90 11.17
CA LEU A 372 -1.49 -2.37 10.27
C LEU A 372 -0.64 -3.40 11.00
N ASP A 373 -0.67 -4.65 10.53
CA ASP A 373 0.19 -5.69 11.09
C ASP A 373 1.61 -5.57 10.54
N THR A 374 2.54 -5.14 11.39
CA THR A 374 3.96 -5.03 11.08
C THR A 374 4.77 -6.30 11.40
N GLN A 375 4.14 -7.41 11.81
CA GLN A 375 4.83 -8.65 12.12
C GLN A 375 5.08 -9.46 10.85
N VAL A 376 6.35 -9.70 10.51
CA VAL A 376 6.73 -10.53 9.35
C VAL A 376 7.67 -11.64 9.84
N PRO A 377 7.16 -12.70 10.51
CA PRO A 377 7.99 -13.72 11.14
C PRO A 377 8.91 -14.46 10.16
N LEU A 378 8.52 -14.52 8.88
CA LEU A 378 9.39 -15.00 7.81
C LEU A 378 10.64 -14.13 7.65
N LEU A 379 10.50 -12.81 7.59
CA LEU A 379 11.63 -11.91 7.40
C LEU A 379 12.57 -11.95 8.60
N ASP A 380 12.03 -11.99 9.83
CA ASP A 380 12.84 -12.20 11.04
C ASP A 380 13.63 -13.52 10.98
N SER A 381 13.01 -14.59 10.45
CA SER A 381 13.64 -15.90 10.25
C SER A 381 14.69 -15.89 9.14
N LEU A 382 14.48 -15.15 8.05
CA LEU A 382 15.44 -14.99 6.96
C LEU A 382 16.65 -14.15 7.39
N LEU A 383 16.42 -13.02 8.06
CA LEU A 383 17.48 -12.11 8.56
C LEU A 383 18.34 -12.73 9.67
N SER A 384 17.85 -13.77 10.35
CA SER A 384 18.60 -14.53 11.36
C SER A 384 19.24 -15.83 10.84
N SER A 385 18.96 -16.23 9.59
CA SER A 385 19.45 -17.49 9.02
C SER A 385 20.72 -17.30 8.18
N LEU A 386 21.80 -17.97 8.59
CA LEU A 386 23.11 -17.91 7.91
C LEU A 386 23.13 -18.48 6.49
N SER A 387 22.22 -19.39 6.16
CA SER A 387 22.06 -19.98 4.82
C SER A 387 20.63 -20.46 4.57
N ALA A 388 20.25 -20.61 3.30
CA ALA A 388 18.98 -21.24 2.90
C ALA A 388 18.80 -22.65 3.53
N THR A 389 19.91 -23.36 3.75
CA THR A 389 19.92 -24.67 4.43
C THR A 389 19.51 -24.56 5.90
N ASP A 390 19.98 -23.54 6.60
CA ASP A 390 19.71 -23.35 8.02
C ASP A 390 18.30 -22.79 8.25
N PHE A 391 17.83 -21.92 7.35
CA PHE A 391 16.43 -21.51 7.27
C PHE A 391 15.51 -22.72 7.06
N ALA A 392 15.78 -23.57 6.06
CA ALA A 392 15.00 -24.78 5.79
C ALA A 392 14.99 -25.75 6.99
N ARG A 393 16.15 -25.98 7.64
CA ARG A 393 16.24 -26.78 8.88
C ARG A 393 15.43 -26.17 10.03
N SER A 394 15.39 -24.85 10.14
CA SER A 394 14.63 -24.13 11.18
C SER A 394 13.12 -24.32 10.98
N LEU A 395 12.63 -24.16 9.75
CA LEU A 395 11.25 -24.45 9.39
C LEU A 395 10.89 -25.91 9.68
N THR A 396 11.67 -26.88 9.20
CA THR A 396 11.42 -28.32 9.44
C THR A 396 11.32 -28.65 10.93
N ARG A 397 12.24 -28.18 11.78
CA ARG A 397 12.14 -28.38 13.25
C ARG A 397 10.90 -27.72 13.87
N SER A 398 10.53 -26.54 13.37
CA SER A 398 9.35 -25.80 13.81
C SER A 398 8.05 -26.52 13.41
N ASP A 399 8.03 -27.13 12.22
CA ASP A 399 6.90 -27.91 11.70
C ASP A 399 6.81 -29.28 12.41
N GLU A 400 7.92 -30.02 12.60
CA GLU A 400 7.98 -31.25 13.40
C GLU A 400 7.34 -31.07 14.79
N SER A 401 7.68 -29.98 15.47
CA SER A 401 7.15 -29.60 16.80
C SER A 401 5.65 -29.26 16.81
N LYS A 402 5.04 -29.03 15.64
CA LYS A 402 3.60 -28.80 15.47
C LYS A 402 2.86 -30.04 14.99
N PHE A 403 3.41 -30.75 14.00
CA PHE A 403 2.84 -32.01 13.49
C PHE A 403 2.90 -33.15 14.50
N SER A 404 3.85 -33.13 15.44
CA SER A 404 3.85 -34.04 16.61
C SER A 404 2.66 -33.87 17.56
N GLN A 405 1.85 -32.82 17.39
CA GLN A 405 0.61 -32.56 18.15
C GLN A 405 -0.64 -33.01 17.35
N LEU A 406 -0.47 -33.53 16.14
CA LEU A 406 -1.54 -34.01 15.28
C LEU A 406 -1.73 -35.52 15.47
N SER A 407 -2.91 -35.94 15.94
CA SER A 407 -3.32 -37.34 16.06
C SER A 407 -4.40 -37.70 15.01
N ARG A 408 -4.81 -38.98 14.97
CA ARG A 408 -5.87 -39.43 14.05
C ARG A 408 -7.22 -38.82 14.43
N GLU A 409 -7.50 -38.75 15.72
CA GLU A 409 -8.70 -38.17 16.31
C GLU A 409 -8.85 -36.68 15.94
N ASN A 410 -7.73 -35.93 15.90
CA ASN A 410 -7.71 -34.54 15.47
C ASN A 410 -8.12 -34.31 14.01
N LEU A 411 -8.08 -35.34 13.15
CA LEU A 411 -8.49 -35.24 11.74
C LEU A 411 -9.91 -35.78 11.49
N VAL A 412 -10.52 -36.44 12.47
CA VAL A 412 -11.86 -37.03 12.37
C VAL A 412 -12.96 -36.07 12.82
N GLY A 413 -12.67 -35.18 13.77
CA GLY A 413 -13.61 -34.15 14.23
C GLY A 413 -13.87 -33.05 13.17
N GLU A 414 -15.13 -32.61 13.04
CA GLU A 414 -15.56 -31.67 11.99
C GLU A 414 -14.95 -30.26 12.10
N GLN A 415 -14.49 -29.88 13.30
CA GLN A 415 -13.73 -28.66 13.58
C GLN A 415 -12.56 -29.04 14.49
N ASN A 416 -11.34 -28.61 14.16
CA ASN A 416 -10.16 -28.96 14.96
C ASN A 416 -9.12 -27.83 14.98
N PRO A 417 -8.83 -27.24 16.16
CA PRO A 417 -7.97 -26.07 16.26
C PRO A 417 -6.51 -26.37 15.89
N THR A 418 -6.03 -27.61 15.96
CA THR A 418 -4.68 -27.98 15.49
C THR A 418 -4.60 -27.96 13.96
N VAL A 419 -5.63 -28.46 13.28
CA VAL A 419 -5.71 -28.49 11.80
C VAL A 419 -5.90 -27.07 11.27
N GLU A 420 -6.77 -26.29 11.89
CA GLU A 420 -7.00 -24.88 11.57
C GLU A 420 -5.73 -24.04 11.76
N ALA A 421 -5.04 -24.16 12.91
CA ALA A 421 -3.77 -23.45 13.15
C ALA A 421 -2.63 -23.89 12.21
N LEU A 422 -2.62 -25.15 11.75
CA LEU A 422 -1.68 -25.61 10.73
C LEU A 422 -2.03 -25.04 9.33
N HIS A 423 -3.31 -24.87 9.00
CA HIS A 423 -3.72 -24.23 7.75
C HIS A 423 -3.45 -22.72 7.76
N GLU A 424 -3.78 -22.03 8.87
CA GLU A 424 -3.47 -20.62 9.08
C GLU A 424 -1.95 -20.38 8.96
N ARG A 425 -1.11 -21.14 9.68
CA ARG A 425 0.35 -21.08 9.57
C ARG A 425 0.85 -21.28 8.13
N TRP A 426 0.27 -22.24 7.39
CA TRP A 426 0.65 -22.52 6.00
C TRP A 426 0.32 -21.35 5.07
N SER A 427 -0.90 -20.81 5.20
CA SER A 427 -1.37 -19.64 4.44
C SER A 427 -0.54 -18.39 4.77
N THR A 428 -0.30 -18.14 6.06
CA THR A 428 0.57 -17.07 6.54
C THR A 428 2.00 -17.22 6.03
N LEU A 429 2.57 -18.42 5.95
CA LEU A 429 3.89 -18.64 5.36
C LEU A 429 3.89 -18.31 3.86
N ALA A 430 2.94 -18.82 3.08
CA ALA A 430 2.83 -18.56 1.66
C ALA A 430 2.62 -17.06 1.34
N MET A 431 1.79 -16.36 2.14
CA MET A 431 1.57 -14.93 2.01
C MET A 431 2.79 -14.09 2.41
N ASN A 432 3.46 -14.43 3.51
CA ASN A 432 4.72 -13.75 3.87
C ASN A 432 5.77 -13.93 2.76
N VAL A 433 5.86 -15.12 2.13
CA VAL A 433 6.79 -15.36 1.00
C VAL A 433 6.46 -14.46 -0.18
N TYR A 434 5.18 -14.35 -0.53
CA TYR A 434 4.71 -13.42 -1.56
C TYR A 434 5.11 -11.98 -1.24
N GLU A 435 4.75 -11.47 -0.06
CA GLU A 435 5.02 -10.09 0.36
C GLU A 435 6.54 -9.81 0.35
N CYS A 436 7.34 -10.72 0.90
CA CYS A 436 8.79 -10.56 0.97
C CYS A 436 9.46 -10.59 -0.41
N CYS A 437 9.01 -11.47 -1.32
CA CYS A 437 9.59 -11.59 -2.67
C CYS A 437 9.19 -10.42 -3.59
N ILE A 438 7.98 -9.87 -3.45
CA ILE A 438 7.57 -8.63 -4.15
C ILE A 438 8.36 -7.43 -3.63
N ALA A 439 8.55 -7.33 -2.32
CA ALA A 439 9.22 -6.18 -1.71
C ALA A 439 10.74 -6.19 -1.83
N LEU A 440 11.37 -7.38 -1.81
CA LEU A 440 12.81 -7.61 -1.79
C LEU A 440 13.20 -8.68 -2.84
N PRO A 441 13.18 -8.37 -4.15
CA PRO A 441 13.39 -9.36 -5.20
C PRO A 441 14.71 -10.14 -5.12
N GLU A 442 15.72 -9.62 -4.40
CA GLU A 442 16.98 -10.33 -4.17
C GLU A 442 16.83 -11.64 -3.36
N ILE A 443 15.72 -11.83 -2.63
CA ILE A 443 15.50 -13.05 -1.83
C ILE A 443 14.93 -14.22 -2.66
N VAL A 444 14.44 -13.98 -3.88
CA VAL A 444 13.69 -14.99 -4.66
C VAL A 444 14.51 -16.26 -4.86
N SER A 445 15.82 -16.13 -5.19
CA SER A 445 16.74 -17.25 -5.34
C SER A 445 17.03 -17.99 -4.03
N TYR A 446 17.07 -17.29 -2.90
CA TYR A 446 17.20 -17.88 -1.56
C TYR A 446 15.95 -18.70 -1.19
N ILE A 447 14.75 -18.20 -1.51
CA ILE A 447 13.48 -18.91 -1.29
C ILE A 447 13.37 -20.14 -2.21
N GLN A 448 13.76 -20.02 -3.49
CA GLN A 448 13.86 -21.15 -4.42
C GLN A 448 14.78 -22.25 -3.89
N GLN A 449 16.01 -21.90 -3.48
CA GLN A 449 16.96 -22.83 -2.89
C GLN A 449 16.42 -23.45 -1.59
N SER A 450 15.74 -22.65 -0.75
CA SER A 450 15.11 -23.13 0.48
C SER A 450 14.01 -24.15 0.21
N ALA A 451 13.21 -23.97 -0.86
CA ALA A 451 12.16 -24.91 -1.25
C ALA A 451 12.74 -26.27 -1.71
N GLU A 452 13.83 -26.25 -2.47
CA GLU A 452 14.53 -27.49 -2.87
C GLU A 452 15.15 -28.20 -1.67
N ILE A 453 15.73 -27.47 -0.72
CA ILE A 453 16.27 -28.06 0.51
C ILE A 453 15.15 -28.61 1.40
N LEU A 454 14.04 -27.89 1.59
CA LEU A 454 12.87 -28.40 2.31
C LEU A 454 12.33 -29.70 1.71
N HIS A 455 12.29 -29.78 0.37
CA HIS A 455 11.94 -31.02 -0.32
C HIS A 455 12.94 -32.15 -0.06
N SER A 456 14.25 -31.87 -0.07
CA SER A 456 15.29 -32.85 0.28
C SER A 456 15.25 -33.30 1.75
N LEU A 457 14.65 -32.49 2.63
CA LEU A 457 14.34 -32.82 4.04
C LEU A 457 12.94 -33.44 4.20
N HIS A 458 12.26 -33.78 3.10
CA HIS A 458 10.88 -34.30 3.06
C HIS A 458 9.84 -33.43 3.79
N ASN A 459 10.09 -32.12 3.96
CA ASN A 459 9.13 -31.15 4.48
C ASN A 459 8.26 -30.59 3.34
N TYR A 460 7.33 -31.41 2.86
CA TYR A 460 6.39 -31.02 1.80
C TYR A 460 5.46 -29.89 2.24
N TYR A 461 5.07 -29.85 3.51
CA TYR A 461 4.23 -28.79 4.10
C TYR A 461 4.80 -27.38 3.83
N SER A 462 6.02 -27.10 4.31
CA SER A 462 6.64 -25.78 4.09
C SER A 462 7.17 -25.61 2.67
N ALA A 463 7.64 -26.67 1.99
CA ALA A 463 8.07 -26.57 0.58
C ALA A 463 6.92 -26.07 -0.31
N VAL A 464 5.73 -26.65 -0.19
CA VAL A 464 4.54 -26.25 -0.96
C VAL A 464 4.06 -24.83 -0.55
N ALA A 465 4.26 -24.40 0.70
CA ALA A 465 4.01 -23.01 1.10
C ALA A 465 4.95 -22.02 0.39
N LEU A 466 6.26 -22.30 0.35
CA LEU A 466 7.24 -21.45 -0.36
C LEU A 466 6.92 -21.39 -1.86
N ILE A 467 6.63 -22.54 -2.48
CA ILE A 467 6.26 -22.63 -3.90
C ILE A 467 4.98 -21.83 -4.17
N ARG A 468 3.95 -21.91 -3.31
CA ARG A 468 2.71 -21.15 -3.48
C ARG A 468 2.97 -19.63 -3.41
N GLY A 469 3.83 -19.18 -2.50
CA GLY A 469 4.27 -17.79 -2.45
C GLY A 469 4.95 -17.34 -3.75
N LEU A 470 5.90 -18.14 -4.26
CA LEU A 470 6.59 -17.87 -5.53
C LEU A 470 5.63 -17.85 -6.74
N GLN A 471 4.58 -18.66 -6.75
CA GLN A 471 3.54 -18.63 -7.79
C GLN A 471 2.70 -17.35 -7.75
N LEU A 472 2.30 -16.90 -6.55
CA LEU A 472 1.60 -15.62 -6.38
C LEU A 472 2.45 -14.46 -6.94
N VAL A 473 3.76 -14.47 -6.69
CA VAL A 473 4.71 -13.48 -7.24
C VAL A 473 4.79 -13.57 -8.77
N GLY A 474 4.89 -14.78 -9.33
CA GLY A 474 4.92 -14.99 -10.78
C GLY A 474 3.67 -14.46 -11.50
N MET A 475 2.50 -14.60 -10.89
CA MET A 475 1.24 -14.04 -11.41
C MET A 475 1.20 -12.50 -11.34
N SER A 476 1.81 -11.87 -10.33
CA SER A 476 1.96 -10.40 -10.27
C SER A 476 2.86 -9.80 -11.35
N TYR A 477 3.70 -10.62 -11.99
CA TYR A 477 4.51 -10.25 -13.16
C TYR A 477 3.98 -10.87 -14.47
N SER A 478 2.70 -11.28 -14.50
CA SER A 478 2.06 -11.73 -15.73
C SER A 478 1.82 -10.56 -16.69
N TRP A 479 1.99 -10.79 -17.98
CA TRP A 479 1.73 -9.81 -19.03
C TRP A 479 1.07 -10.49 -20.23
N SER A 480 0.08 -9.82 -20.83
CA SER A 480 -0.52 -10.25 -22.08
C SER A 480 0.32 -9.75 -23.26
N SER A 481 0.66 -10.66 -24.17
CA SER A 481 1.13 -10.34 -25.51
C SER A 481 0.06 -10.78 -26.50
N LEU A 482 -0.32 -9.92 -27.45
CA LEU A 482 -0.89 -10.45 -28.68
C LEU A 482 0.18 -11.30 -29.38
N THR A 483 -0.21 -12.48 -29.83
CA THR A 483 0.55 -13.27 -30.79
C THR A 483 0.38 -12.69 -32.20
N THR A 484 1.22 -13.11 -33.16
CA THR A 484 1.11 -12.70 -34.57
C THR A 484 -0.22 -13.09 -35.21
N ASP A 485 -0.91 -14.08 -34.64
CA ASP A 485 -2.10 -14.70 -35.20
C ASP A 485 -3.39 -14.12 -34.56
N GLY A 486 -3.25 -13.15 -33.64
CA GLY A 486 -4.34 -12.42 -33.01
C GLY A 486 -4.85 -13.02 -31.68
N GLU A 487 -4.33 -14.17 -31.24
CA GLU A 487 -4.64 -14.71 -29.92
C GLU A 487 -3.85 -13.98 -28.83
N GLU A 488 -4.51 -13.63 -27.72
CA GLU A 488 -3.83 -13.08 -26.52
C GLU A 488 -3.16 -14.22 -25.74
N SER A 489 -1.83 -14.19 -25.67
CA SER A 489 -1.05 -15.10 -24.84
C SER A 489 -0.65 -14.41 -23.54
N ILE A 490 -1.13 -14.92 -22.41
CA ILE A 490 -0.69 -14.47 -21.08
C ILE A 490 0.61 -15.20 -20.74
N SER A 491 1.72 -14.47 -20.73
CA SER A 491 3.01 -14.99 -20.27
C SER A 491 3.14 -14.79 -18.76
N ILE A 492 3.40 -15.89 -18.04
CA ILE A 492 3.60 -15.88 -16.58
C ILE A 492 5.05 -16.29 -16.29
N VAL A 493 5.76 -15.48 -15.51
CA VAL A 493 7.13 -15.80 -15.10
C VAL A 493 7.10 -16.92 -14.06
N SER A 494 7.50 -18.14 -14.45
CA SER A 494 7.60 -19.26 -13.50
C SER A 494 8.80 -19.05 -12.58
N LEU A 495 8.51 -18.72 -11.31
CA LEU A 495 9.50 -18.65 -10.24
C LEU A 495 9.60 -19.96 -9.44
N THR A 496 8.86 -21.01 -9.81
CA THR A 496 8.94 -22.33 -9.17
C THR A 496 10.12 -23.14 -9.73
N PRO A 497 11.00 -23.72 -8.89
CA PRO A 497 12.05 -24.63 -9.37
C PRO A 497 11.44 -25.79 -10.17
N ALA A 498 11.98 -26.08 -11.36
CA ALA A 498 11.43 -27.09 -12.27
C ALA A 498 11.38 -28.49 -11.64
N SER A 499 12.33 -28.78 -10.76
CA SER A 499 12.44 -29.95 -9.88
C SER A 499 11.22 -30.17 -8.98
N LEU A 500 10.45 -29.12 -8.66
CA LEU A 500 9.38 -29.14 -7.66
C LEU A 500 7.96 -28.92 -8.24
N LEU A 501 7.82 -28.69 -9.55
CA LEU A 501 6.53 -28.35 -10.18
C LEU A 501 5.43 -29.36 -9.87
N TYR A 502 5.76 -30.65 -9.81
CA TYR A 502 4.82 -31.74 -9.52
C TYR A 502 4.21 -31.70 -8.10
N LEU A 503 4.82 -30.95 -7.17
CA LEU A 503 4.26 -30.74 -5.82
C LEU A 503 3.06 -29.78 -5.83
N SER A 504 2.97 -28.92 -6.85
CA SER A 504 1.85 -27.96 -7.03
C SER A 504 0.82 -28.40 -8.05
N ASP A 505 1.07 -29.48 -8.81
CA ASP A 505 0.05 -30.07 -9.66
C ASP A 505 -1.13 -30.54 -8.81
N ALA A 506 -2.30 -29.93 -9.01
CA ALA A 506 -3.54 -30.26 -8.32
C ALA A 506 -4.26 -31.47 -8.94
N SER A 507 -3.81 -31.94 -10.11
CA SER A 507 -4.47 -33.00 -10.88
C SER A 507 -4.74 -34.26 -10.04
N ASN A 508 -5.97 -34.77 -10.15
CA ASN A 508 -6.45 -35.94 -9.42
C ASN A 508 -6.20 -35.86 -7.89
N ASN A 509 -6.46 -34.68 -7.29
CA ASN A 509 -6.15 -34.37 -5.90
C ASN A 509 -4.65 -34.59 -5.62
N HIS A 510 -3.80 -33.76 -6.24
CA HIS A 510 -2.34 -33.77 -6.05
C HIS A 510 -1.70 -35.17 -6.14
N ALA A 511 -2.05 -35.95 -7.17
CA ALA A 511 -1.65 -37.35 -7.27
C ALA A 511 -0.12 -37.55 -7.31
N ALA A 512 0.62 -36.66 -7.99
CA ALA A 512 2.08 -36.73 -8.07
C ALA A 512 2.76 -36.49 -6.71
N TYR A 513 2.30 -35.48 -5.94
CA TYR A 513 2.74 -35.27 -4.55
C TYR A 513 2.44 -36.50 -3.69
N ARG A 514 1.22 -37.04 -3.73
CA ARG A 514 0.84 -38.18 -2.89
C ARG A 514 1.63 -39.45 -3.22
N GLN A 515 2.02 -39.66 -4.48
CA GLN A 515 2.93 -40.73 -4.85
C GLN A 515 4.33 -40.52 -4.25
N ALA A 516 4.87 -39.30 -4.29
CA ALA A 516 6.16 -38.98 -3.67
C ALA A 516 6.14 -39.12 -2.13
N MET A 517 5.03 -38.72 -1.48
CA MET A 517 4.83 -38.92 -0.04
C MET A 517 4.85 -40.42 0.35
N LYS A 518 4.35 -41.30 -0.52
CA LYS A 518 4.37 -42.76 -0.30
C LYS A 518 5.75 -43.38 -0.50
N THR A 519 6.55 -42.88 -1.44
CA THR A 519 7.92 -43.37 -1.66
C THR A 519 8.93 -42.81 -0.65
N THR A 520 8.70 -41.59 -0.17
CA THR A 520 9.58 -40.85 0.74
C THR A 520 8.72 -40.05 1.74
N PRO A 521 8.27 -40.69 2.84
CA PRO A 521 7.48 -40.03 3.88
C PRO A 521 8.22 -38.88 4.57
N GLY A 522 7.45 -37.92 5.10
CA GLY A 522 7.98 -36.73 5.77
C GLY A 522 6.88 -35.87 6.39
N ILE A 523 7.03 -34.55 6.37
CA ILE A 523 6.00 -33.63 6.89
C ILE A 523 4.96 -33.35 5.77
N PRO A 524 3.69 -33.76 5.93
CA PRO A 524 2.73 -33.77 4.85
C PRO A 524 2.12 -32.38 4.60
N PHE A 525 1.99 -32.01 3.32
CA PHE A 525 1.05 -30.98 2.90
C PHE A 525 -0.37 -31.52 3.12
N LEU A 526 -1.13 -30.94 4.05
CA LEU A 526 -2.34 -31.58 4.60
C LEU A 526 -3.56 -31.59 3.67
N VAL A 527 -3.71 -30.60 2.78
CA VAL A 527 -4.94 -30.41 1.97
C VAL A 527 -5.36 -31.67 1.19
N PRO A 528 -4.45 -32.39 0.49
CA PRO A 528 -4.84 -33.56 -0.31
C PRO A 528 -5.30 -34.76 0.54
N HIS A 529 -4.77 -34.87 1.76
CA HIS A 529 -5.13 -35.93 2.71
C HIS A 529 -6.47 -35.63 3.37
N LEU A 530 -6.75 -34.36 3.70
CA LEU A 530 -8.06 -33.91 4.16
C LEU A 530 -9.15 -34.10 3.09
N GLU A 531 -8.83 -33.83 1.82
CA GLU A 531 -9.73 -34.15 0.70
C GLU A 531 -10.00 -35.65 0.55
N GLU A 532 -8.96 -36.49 0.65
CA GLU A 532 -9.16 -37.93 0.48
C GLU A 532 -9.88 -38.56 1.68
N TYR A 533 -9.67 -38.05 2.89
CA TYR A 533 -10.48 -38.38 4.08
C TYR A 533 -11.96 -38.05 3.86
N ARG A 534 -12.30 -36.86 3.36
CA ARG A 534 -13.70 -36.50 3.02
C ARG A 534 -14.32 -37.42 1.95
N ARG A 535 -13.51 -38.05 1.09
CA ARG A 535 -13.97 -38.96 0.01
C ARG A 535 -14.02 -40.44 0.41
N ARG A 536 -13.19 -40.90 1.36
CA ARG A 536 -13.05 -42.34 1.70
C ARG A 536 -13.19 -42.66 3.19
N GLY A 537 -13.42 -41.66 4.04
CA GLY A 537 -13.41 -41.81 5.50
C GLY A 537 -12.03 -42.15 6.04
N GLU A 538 -11.99 -42.70 7.27
CA GLU A 538 -10.77 -42.90 8.05
C GLU A 538 -9.67 -43.73 7.36
N VAL A 539 -10.01 -44.59 6.39
CA VAL A 539 -9.05 -45.43 5.66
C VAL A 539 -8.03 -44.59 4.87
N ALA A 540 -8.39 -43.37 4.45
CA ALA A 540 -7.43 -42.45 3.82
C ALA A 540 -6.36 -41.93 4.79
N LEU A 541 -6.61 -41.91 6.09
CA LEU A 541 -5.66 -41.42 7.10
C LEU A 541 -4.51 -42.40 7.37
N ASP A 542 -4.64 -43.67 6.94
CA ASP A 542 -3.54 -44.62 7.05
C ASP A 542 -2.31 -44.15 6.25
N GLU A 543 -2.51 -43.54 5.07
CA GLU A 543 -1.43 -42.94 4.26
C GLU A 543 -0.68 -41.78 4.95
N LEU A 544 -1.25 -41.21 6.01
CA LEU A 544 -0.69 -40.10 6.77
C LEU A 544 0.04 -40.55 8.04
N PHE A 545 -0.41 -41.64 8.68
CA PHE A 545 0.09 -42.11 9.98
C PHE A 545 0.88 -43.42 9.93
N THR A 546 0.98 -44.11 8.78
CA THR A 546 1.91 -45.24 8.63
C THR A 546 3.35 -44.77 8.75
N ARG A 547 3.88 -44.79 9.97
CA ARG A 547 5.32 -44.80 10.23
C ARG A 547 5.92 -46.01 9.52
N THR A 548 6.76 -45.78 8.53
CA THR A 548 7.71 -46.80 8.06
C THR A 548 8.60 -47.21 9.23
N ALA A 549 8.68 -48.52 9.49
CA ALA A 549 9.49 -49.12 10.55
C ALA A 549 10.98 -49.20 10.17
#